data_AF-X1K4S7-F1
#
_entry.id   AF-X1K4S7-F1
#
_cell.length_a   1.000
_cell.length_b   1.000
_cell.length_c   1.000
_cell.angle_alpha   90.00
_cell.angle_beta   90.00
_cell.angle_gamma   90.00
#
_symmetry.space_group_name_H-M   'P 1'
#
loop_
_entity.id
_entity.type
_entity.pdbx_description
1 polymer ?
#
loop_
_entity_poly.entity_id
_entity_poly.type
_entity_poly.pdbx_seq_one_letter_code
_entity_poly.pdbx_strand_id
1 'polypeptide(L)' 'MKIMELVNKNIKPKDIVTIDAVKNALAVDMALGCSTNTILHLPAIANEAGV' A
#
# COMPACT_ATOMS: atom_id res chain seq x y z
N MET A 1 10.99 -8.09 -17.00
CA MET A 1 11.23 -7.21 -15.83
C MET A 1 9.91 -6.67 -15.34
N LYS A 2 9.57 -6.85 -14.05
CA LYS A 2 8.21 -6.52 -13.55
C LYS A 2 7.81 -5.05 -13.79
N ILE A 3 8.75 -4.13 -13.61
CA ILE A 3 8.51 -2.69 -13.82
C ILE A 3 8.08 -2.38 -15.26
N MET A 4 8.70 -3.01 -16.26
CA MET A 4 8.35 -2.81 -17.67
C MET A 4 6.94 -3.32 -17.98
N GLU A 5 6.50 -4.40 -17.33
CA GLU A 5 5.12 -4.89 -17.47
C GLU A 5 4.09 -3.90 -16.90
N LEU A 6 4.37 -3.31 -15.73
CA LEU A 6 3.46 -2.34 -15.10
C LEU A 6 3.34 -1.08 -15.96
N VAL A 7 4.46 -0.60 -16.52
CA VAL A 7 4.48 0.52 -17.47
C VAL A 7 3.68 0.18 -18.73
N ASN A 8 3.93 -0.98 -19.34
CA ASN A 8 3.20 -1.42 -20.54
C ASN A 8 1.69 -1.58 -20.30
N LYS A 9 1.28 -1.99 -19.09
CA LYS A 9 -0.12 -2.14 -18.69
C LYS A 9 -0.74 -0.86 -18.10
N ASN A 10 0.03 0.23 -18.02
CA ASN A 10 -0.38 1.49 -17.39
C ASN A 10 -0.97 1.31 -15.98
N ILE A 11 -0.40 0.39 -15.20
CA ILE A 11 -0.78 0.15 -13.80
C ILE A 11 -0.02 1.15 -12.93
N LYS A 12 -0.76 1.97 -12.18
CA LYS A 12 -0.24 3.07 -11.36
C LYS A 12 -0.30 2.70 -9.88
N PRO A 13 0.49 3.36 -9.01
CA PRO A 13 0.43 3.12 -7.56
C PRO A 13 -0.98 3.24 -6.98
N LYS A 14 -1.77 4.22 -7.42
CA LYS A 14 -3.17 4.40 -6.99
C LYS A 14 -4.12 3.26 -7.41
N ASP A 15 -3.75 2.47 -8.41
CA ASP A 15 -4.52 1.29 -8.82
C ASP A 15 -4.23 0.10 -7.90
N ILE A 16 -3.17 0.19 -7.07
CA ILE A 16 -2.72 -0.84 -6.13
C ILE A 16 -3.03 -0.43 -4.69
N VAL A 17 -2.76 0.83 -4.32
CA VAL A 17 -3.02 1.39 -2.98
C VAL A 17 -4.50 1.77 -2.88
N THR A 18 -5.35 0.76 -2.76
CA THR A 18 -6.78 0.92 -2.47
C THR A 18 -7.04 0.82 -0.97
N ILE A 19 -8.24 1.22 -0.52
CA ILE A 19 -8.64 1.05 0.88
C ILE A 19 -8.54 -0.41 1.36
N ASP A 20 -8.81 -1.38 0.48
CA ASP A 20 -8.67 -2.80 0.80
C ASP A 20 -7.21 -3.21 0.89
N ALA A 21 -6.33 -2.68 0.04
CA ALA A 21 -4.89 -2.91 0.16
C ALA A 21 -4.32 -2.33 1.47
N VAL A 22 -4.78 -1.15 1.89
CA VAL A 22 -4.41 -0.54 3.18
C VAL A 22 -4.88 -1.41 4.35
N LYS A 23 -6.11 -1.92 4.31
CA LYS A 23 -6.62 -2.86 5.34
C LYS A 23 -5.84 -4.16 5.37
N ASN A 24 -5.50 -4.71 4.20
CA ASN A 24 -4.67 -5.91 4.09
C ASN A 24 -3.28 -5.67 4.67
N ALA A 25 -2.67 -4.51 4.39
CA ALA A 25 -1.38 -4.13 4.96
C ALA A 25 -1.44 -4.05 6.50
N LEU A 26 -2.49 -3.42 7.05
CA LEU A 26 -2.70 -3.37 8.49
C LEU A 26 -2.87 -4.77 9.10
N ALA A 27 -3.65 -5.64 8.46
CA ALA A 27 -3.88 -7.00 8.95
C ALA A 27 -2.59 -7.81 9.01
N VAL A 28 -1.74 -7.72 7.97
CA VAL A 28 -0.45 -8.40 7.92
C VAL A 28 0.51 -7.80 8.96
N ASP A 29 0.59 -6.46 9.06
CA ASP A 29 1.46 -5.78 10.03
C ASP A 29 1.14 -6.21 11.47
N MET A 30 -0.15 -6.26 11.83
CA MET A 30 -0.61 -6.73 13.14
C MET A 30 -0.28 -8.21 13.36
N ALA A 31 -0.41 -9.06 12.34
CA ALA A 31 -0.10 -10.48 12.45
C ALA A 31 1.39 -10.76 12.67
N LEU A 32 2.28 -9.89 12.19
CA LEU A 32 3.73 -10.04 12.28
C LEU A 32 4.35 -9.35 13.50
N GLY A 33 3.54 -8.69 14.34
CA GLY A 33 4.03 -7.97 15.53
C GLY A 33 4.59 -6.58 15.24
N CYS A 34 4.08 -5.94 14.18
CA CYS A 34 4.15 -4.52 13.77
C CYS A 34 5.22 -3.60 14.41
N SER A 35 5.86 -2.78 13.57
CA SER A 35 6.55 -1.58 14.06
C SER A 35 5.52 -0.51 14.44
N THR A 36 5.74 0.21 15.54
CA THR A 36 4.91 1.37 15.89
C THR A 36 4.96 2.47 14.81
N ASN A 37 6.03 2.51 14.00
CA ASN A 37 6.14 3.43 12.87
C ASN A 37 5.10 3.15 11.76
N THR A 38 4.54 1.94 11.67
CA THR A 38 3.49 1.65 10.68
C THR A 38 2.25 2.52 10.92
N ILE A 39 1.95 2.90 12.16
CA ILE A 39 0.84 3.81 12.48
C ILE A 39 1.08 5.24 11.94
N LEU A 40 2.33 5.64 11.67
CA LEU A 40 2.64 6.91 11.02
C LEU A 40 2.62 6.77 9.49
N HIS A 41 3.30 5.74 8.99
CA HIS A 41 3.55 5.62 7.56
C HIS A 41 2.37 5.08 6.77
N LEU A 42 1.62 4.12 7.29
CA LEU A 42 0.49 3.54 6.55
C LEU A 42 -0.61 4.57 6.29
N PRO A 43 -1.03 5.42 7.27
CA PRO A 43 -1.98 6.50 7.01
C PRO A 43 -1.42 7.58 6.08
N ALA A 44 -0.12 7.90 6.17
CA ALA A 44 0.50 8.87 5.27
C ALA A 44 0.46 8.39 3.80
N ILE A 45 0.74 7.10 3.57
CA ILE A 45 0.66 6.47 2.25
C ILE A 45 -0.80 6.44 1.76
N ALA A 46 -1.75 6.09 2.62
CA ALA A 46 -3.18 6.09 2.28
C ALA A 46 -3.66 7.49 1.86
N ASN A 47 -3.30 8.51 2.63
CA ASN A 47 -3.63 9.90 2.33
C ASN A 47 -3.02 10.37 1.00
N GLU A 48 -1.76 10.03 0.70
CA GLU A 48 -1.14 10.36 -0.59
C GLU A 48 -1.81 9.63 -1.77
N ALA A 49 -2.32 8.42 -1.54
CA ALA A 49 -3.11 7.68 -2.53
C ALA A 49 -4.56 8.17 -2.65
N GLY A 50 -5.02 9.04 -1.75
CA GLY A 50 -6.37 9.60 -1.73
C GLY A 50 -7.44 8.64 -1.20
N VAL A 51 -7.07 7.71 -0.32
CA VAL A 51 -7.96 6.70 0.30
C VAL A 51 -7.98 6.75 1.82
#